data_AF-A0A7C3D9S8-F1
#
_entry.id   AF-A0A7C3D9S8-F1
#
_cell.length_a   1.000
_cell.length_b   1.000
_cell.length_c   1.000
_cell.angle_alpha   90.00
_cell.angle_beta   90.00
_cell.angle_gamma   90.00
#
_symmetry.space_group_name_H-M   'P 1'
#
loop_
_entity.id
_entity.type
_entity.pdbx_description
1 polymer ?
#
loop_
_entity_poly.entity_id
_entity_poly.type
_entity_poly.pdbx_seq_one_letter_code
_entity_poly.pdbx_strand_id
1 'polypeptide(L)'
;MYWLEVSVVTDGEGAEAVAEALRPFAYDDGVVLEQWGDESDPDPDALETAVTVKIYLPEEEDTPAVRRRIEEIIYHMGRLYPLPEPLFRQLKEEDWANAWKENYHPFRVGNRIW
;
A
#
# COMPACT_ATOMS: atom_id res chain seq x y z
N MET A 1 12.57 14.64 -7.56
CA MET A 1 12.26 13.21 -7.65
C MET A 1 11.53 12.78 -6.40
N TYR A 2 10.26 12.44 -6.60
CA TYR A 2 9.38 11.85 -5.61
C TYR A 2 8.66 10.66 -6.25
N TRP A 3 8.09 9.83 -5.41
CA TRP A 3 7.17 8.76 -5.80
C TRP A 3 5.76 9.18 -5.42
N LEU A 4 4.80 9.00 -6.32
CA LEU A 4 3.39 9.14 -5.99
C LEU A 4 2.89 7.79 -5.49
N GLU A 5 2.52 7.73 -4.21
CA GLU A 5 1.72 6.65 -3.66
C GLU A 5 0.25 6.91 -3.97
N VAL A 6 -0.42 5.92 -4.54
CA VAL A 6 -1.88 5.87 -4.66
C VAL A 6 -2.37 4.74 -3.78
N SER A 7 -3.32 5.03 -2.88
CA SER A 7 -3.87 4.03 -1.97
C SER A 7 -5.40 3.99 -1.97
N VAL A 8 -5.95 2.79 -1.86
CA VAL A 8 -7.39 2.54 -1.72
C VAL A 8 -7.59 1.51 -0.61
N VAL A 9 -8.44 1.83 0.36
CA VAL A 9 -8.80 0.91 1.44
C VAL A 9 -10.02 0.07 1.01
N THR A 10 -9.94 -1.22 1.23
CA THR A 10 -10.99 -2.21 0.96
C THR A 10 -10.90 -3.32 2.01
N ASP A 11 -11.54 -4.46 1.81
CA ASP A 11 -11.30 -5.70 2.52
C ASP A 11 -10.59 -6.74 1.64
N GLY A 12 -10.36 -7.93 2.17
CA GLY A 12 -9.72 -9.04 1.46
C GLY A 12 -10.47 -9.51 0.20
N GLU A 13 -11.79 -9.31 0.10
CA GLU A 13 -12.57 -9.70 -1.09
C GLU A 13 -12.35 -8.70 -2.24
N GLY A 14 -12.37 -7.40 -1.94
CA GLY A 14 -12.14 -6.35 -2.93
C GLY A 14 -10.67 -6.14 -3.32
N ALA A 15 -9.72 -6.61 -2.50
CA ALA A 15 -8.29 -6.33 -2.65
C ALA A 15 -7.73 -6.74 -4.03
N GLU A 16 -8.00 -7.96 -4.49
CA GLU A 16 -7.49 -8.44 -5.79
C GLU A 16 -8.08 -7.65 -6.97
N ALA A 17 -9.38 -7.34 -6.92
CA ALA A 17 -10.05 -6.59 -7.97
C ALA A 17 -9.49 -5.15 -8.08
N VAL A 18 -9.26 -4.50 -6.95
CA VAL A 18 -8.64 -3.16 -6.90
C VAL A 18 -7.19 -3.24 -7.37
N ALA A 19 -6.44 -4.26 -6.97
CA ALA A 19 -5.06 -4.47 -7.41
C ALA A 19 -4.96 -4.61 -8.93
N GLU A 20 -5.79 -5.45 -9.55
CA GLU A 20 -5.80 -5.63 -11.01
C GLU A 20 -6.24 -4.36 -11.75
N ALA A 21 -7.19 -3.60 -11.18
CA ALA A 21 -7.64 -2.34 -11.77
C ALA A 21 -6.54 -1.25 -11.74
N LEU A 22 -5.69 -1.25 -10.70
CA LEU A 22 -4.63 -0.27 -10.51
C LEU A 22 -3.29 -0.68 -11.14
N ARG A 23 -3.03 -1.99 -11.34
CA ARG A 23 -1.78 -2.53 -11.90
C ARG A 23 -1.28 -1.79 -13.17
N PRO A 24 -2.12 -1.45 -14.17
CA PRO A 24 -1.65 -0.77 -15.38
C PRO A 24 -1.05 0.62 -15.17
N PHE A 25 -1.28 1.23 -14.00
CA PHE A 25 -0.69 2.52 -13.62
C PHE A 25 0.55 2.34 -12.74
N ALA A 26 0.78 1.15 -12.20
CA ALA A 26 1.87 0.89 -11.28
C ALA A 26 3.21 0.83 -11.99
N TYR A 27 4.25 1.37 -11.35
CA TYR A 27 5.63 1.17 -11.76
C TYR A 27 5.98 -0.33 -11.74
N ASP A 28 6.48 -0.85 -12.86
CA ASP A 28 6.81 -2.27 -13.07
C ASP A 28 5.69 -3.25 -12.66
N ASP A 29 4.41 -2.88 -12.88
CA ASP A 29 3.22 -3.66 -12.50
C ASP A 29 3.14 -3.99 -10.99
N GLY A 30 3.88 -3.26 -10.15
CA GLY A 30 4.02 -3.51 -8.73
C GLY A 30 2.83 -3.02 -7.89
N VAL A 31 2.15 -3.95 -7.22
CA VAL A 31 1.05 -3.65 -6.30
C VAL A 31 1.37 -4.18 -4.91
N VAL A 32 1.10 -3.36 -3.88
CA VAL A 32 1.28 -3.72 -2.47
C VAL A 32 -0.09 -3.91 -1.84
N LEU A 33 -0.26 -5.04 -1.14
CA LEU A 33 -1.38 -5.28 -0.25
C LEU A 33 -0.87 -5.17 1.19
N GLU A 34 -1.35 -4.16 1.91
CA GLU A 34 -1.03 -3.94 3.32
C GLU A 34 -2.25 -4.26 4.18
N GLN A 35 -2.05 -5.08 5.21
CA GLN A 35 -3.07 -5.45 6.18
C GLN A 35 -2.44 -5.41 7.57
N TRP A 36 -3.13 -4.78 8.52
CA TRP A 36 -2.65 -4.66 9.89
C TRP A 36 -3.01 -5.88 10.73
N GLY A 37 -2.21 -6.15 11.76
CA GLY A 37 -2.59 -7.11 12.80
C GLY A 37 -3.73 -6.55 13.65
N ASP A 38 -4.63 -7.40 14.11
CA ASP A 38 -5.72 -6.99 15.00
C ASP A 38 -5.22 -6.96 16.45
N GLU A 39 -4.92 -5.77 16.97
CA GLU A 39 -4.45 -5.58 18.36
C GLU A 39 -5.53 -5.93 19.42
N SER A 40 -6.79 -6.08 19.01
CA SER A 40 -7.89 -6.42 19.92
C SER A 40 -8.09 -7.93 20.09
N ASP A 41 -7.48 -8.74 19.23
CA ASP A 41 -7.57 -10.20 19.27
C ASP A 41 -6.37 -10.82 20.04
N PRO A 42 -6.59 -11.79 20.94
CA PRO A 42 -5.49 -12.50 21.61
C PRO A 42 -4.66 -13.42 20.70
N ASP A 43 -5.14 -13.77 19.50
CA ASP A 43 -4.36 -14.52 18.51
C ASP A 43 -3.33 -13.60 17.85
N PRO A 44 -2.01 -13.87 18.00
CA PRO A 44 -0.97 -13.02 17.40
C PRO A 44 -0.98 -13.00 15.86
N ASP A 45 -1.65 -13.95 15.22
CA ASP A 45 -1.79 -14.03 13.77
C ASP A 45 -3.12 -13.42 13.27
N ALA A 46 -3.93 -12.85 14.16
CA ALA A 46 -5.16 -12.15 13.78
C ALA A 46 -4.87 -10.88 12.98
N LEU A 47 -5.68 -10.66 11.94
CA LEU A 47 -5.54 -9.53 11.03
C LEU A 47 -6.82 -8.70 11.01
N GLU A 48 -6.68 -7.38 10.93
CA GLU A 48 -7.80 -6.50 10.68
C GLU A 48 -8.43 -6.82 9.33
N THR A 49 -9.75 -6.66 9.19
CA THR A 49 -10.42 -6.94 7.90
C THR A 49 -9.99 -5.96 6.80
N ALA A 50 -9.56 -4.76 7.16
CA ALA A 50 -9.19 -3.73 6.20
C ALA A 50 -7.85 -4.04 5.52
N VAL A 51 -7.87 -4.00 4.19
CA VAL A 51 -6.70 -4.13 3.32
C VAL A 51 -6.51 -2.82 2.57
N THR A 52 -5.30 -2.27 2.62
CA THR A 52 -4.92 -1.11 1.81
C THR A 52 -4.15 -1.58 0.59
N VAL A 53 -4.72 -1.33 -0.60
CA VAL A 53 -4.06 -1.57 -1.88
C VAL A 53 -3.27 -0.33 -2.26
N LYS A 54 -1.97 -0.47 -2.53
CA LYS A 54 -1.09 0.62 -2.90
C LYS A 54 -0.37 0.34 -4.22
N ILE A 55 -0.24 1.38 -5.04
CA ILE A 55 0.66 1.41 -6.19
C ILE A 55 1.57 2.63 -6.10
N TYR A 56 2.71 2.57 -6.78
CA TYR A 56 3.67 3.65 -6.83
C TYR A 56 3.92 4.07 -8.27
N LEU A 57 3.93 5.38 -8.51
CA LEU A 57 4.25 5.99 -9.80
C LEU A 57 5.46 6.91 -9.65
N PRO A 58 6.36 6.97 -10.64
CA PRO A 58 7.40 7.98 -10.66
C PRO A 58 6.78 9.38 -10.88
N GLU A 59 7.45 10.42 -10.38
CA GLU A 59 7.04 11.84 -10.54
C GLU A 59 6.67 12.21 -11.99
N GLU A 60 7.35 11.62 -12.97
CA GLU A 60 7.14 11.85 -14.42
C GLU A 60 5.72 11.45 -14.89
N GLU A 61 5.13 10.43 -14.26
CA GLU A 61 3.85 9.83 -14.62
C GLU A 61 2.68 10.42 -13.80
N ASP A 62 2.99 11.23 -12.76
CA ASP A 62 2.00 11.94 -11.95
C ASP A 62 1.37 13.11 -12.72
N THR A 63 0.39 12.78 -13.58
CA THR A 63 -0.35 13.75 -14.38
C THR A 63 -1.81 13.88 -13.92
N PRO A 64 -2.46 15.05 -14.11
CA PRO A 64 -3.90 15.20 -13.83
C PRO A 64 -4.77 14.19 -14.58
N ALA A 65 -4.36 13.76 -15.77
CA ALA A 65 -5.08 12.76 -16.56
C ALA A 65 -5.01 11.37 -15.92
N VAL A 66 -3.84 10.96 -15.42
CA VAL A 66 -3.65 9.68 -14.71
C VAL A 66 -4.43 9.68 -13.40
N ARG A 67 -4.32 10.73 -12.59
CA ARG A 67 -5.09 10.85 -11.33
C ARG A 67 -6.58 10.73 -11.56
N ARG A 68 -7.11 11.49 -12.53
CA ARG A 68 -8.53 11.44 -12.90
C ARG A 68 -8.95 10.04 -13.38
N ARG A 69 -8.10 9.37 -14.16
CA ARG A 69 -8.41 8.03 -14.66
C ARG A 69 -8.51 7.01 -13.52
N ILE A 70 -7.61 7.10 -12.55
CA ILE A 70 -7.64 6.28 -11.33
C ILE A 70 -8.92 6.56 -10.54
N GLU A 71 -9.23 7.83 -10.28
CA GLU A 71 -10.47 8.25 -9.60
C GLU A 71 -11.73 7.72 -10.29
N GLU A 72 -11.81 7.83 -11.62
CA GLU A 72 -12.96 7.33 -12.40
C GLU A 72 -13.11 5.81 -12.29
N ILE A 73 -12.02 5.05 -12.38
CA ILE A 73 -12.04 3.59 -12.24
C ILE A 73 -12.53 3.19 -10.85
N ILE A 74 -11.95 3.77 -9.79
CA ILE A 74 -12.34 3.47 -8.41
C ILE A 74 -13.78 3.91 -8.15
N TYR A 75 -14.20 5.07 -8.64
CA TYR A 75 -15.58 5.53 -8.56
C TYR A 75 -16.56 4.53 -9.18
N HIS A 76 -16.26 4.03 -10.39
CA HIS A 76 -17.11 3.05 -11.07
C HIS A 76 -17.16 1.71 -10.35
N MET A 77 -16.03 1.23 -9.81
CA MET A 77 -15.99 0.04 -8.97
C MET A 77 -16.79 0.25 -7.67
N GLY A 78 -16.71 1.46 -7.10
CA GLY A 78 -17.48 1.93 -5.95
C GLY A 78 -19.00 1.83 -6.08
N ARG A 79 -19.51 1.70 -7.32
CA ARG A 79 -20.94 1.49 -7.61
C ARG A 79 -21.38 0.04 -7.46
N LEU A 80 -20.43 -0.90 -7.47
CA LEU A 80 -20.66 -2.35 -7.38
C LEU A 80 -20.21 -2.89 -6.01
N TYR A 81 -19.14 -2.33 -5.45
CA TYR A 81 -18.55 -2.71 -4.17
C TYR A 81 -18.28 -1.43 -3.36
N PRO A 82 -18.51 -1.40 -2.03
CA PRO A 82 -18.26 -0.21 -1.22
C PRO A 82 -16.76 0.12 -1.18
N LEU A 83 -16.33 1.06 -2.01
CA LEU A 83 -14.94 1.53 -2.08
C LEU A 83 -14.88 3.04 -1.80
N PRO A 84 -13.95 3.50 -0.95
CA PRO A 84 -13.67 4.91 -0.77
C PRO A 84 -12.95 5.49 -2.00
N GLU A 85 -12.85 6.82 -2.06
CA GLU A 85 -12.01 7.49 -3.05
C GLU A 85 -10.52 7.17 -2.84
N PRO A 86 -9.72 7.11 -3.92
CA PRO A 86 -8.28 6.88 -3.80
C PRO A 86 -7.58 8.08 -3.15
N LEU A 87 -6.58 7.79 -2.32
CA LEU A 87 -5.71 8.80 -1.72
C LEU A 87 -4.40 8.90 -2.50
N PHE A 88 -3.95 10.13 -2.72
CA PHE A 88 -2.71 10.44 -3.43
C PHE A 88 -1.72 11.09 -2.49
N ARG A 89 -0.55 10.49 -2.32
CA ARG A 89 0.50 10.98 -1.42
C ARG A 89 1.83 11.06 -2.14
N GLN A 90 2.45 12.24 -2.14
CA GLN A 90 3.82 12.39 -2.61
C GLN A 90 4.78 11.93 -1.51
N LEU A 91 5.65 11.00 -1.88
CA LEU A 91 6.70 10.45 -1.06
C LEU A 91 8.03 10.92 -1.60
N LYS A 92 8.81 11.63 -0.78
CA LYS A 92 10.16 12.00 -1.19
C LYS A 92 10.97 10.73 -1.48
N GLU A 93 11.81 10.80 -2.49
CA GLU A 93 12.86 9.81 -2.70
C GLU A 93 13.92 10.00 -1.60
N GLU A 94 13.54 9.69 -0.36
CA GLU A 94 14.51 9.45 0.69
C GLU A 94 15.10 8.06 0.47
N ASP A 95 16.27 7.82 1.05
CA ASP A 95 16.96 6.55 0.91
C ASP A 95 16.19 5.48 1.71
N TRP A 96 15.11 4.94 1.14
CA TRP A 96 14.26 3.90 1.74
C TRP A 96 15.09 2.69 2.18
N ALA A 97 16.21 2.44 1.48
CA ALA A 97 17.20 1.43 1.85
C ALA A 97 18.01 1.75 3.12
N ASN A 98 17.89 2.96 3.66
CA ASN A 98 18.57 3.43 4.87
C ASN A 98 17.61 3.85 6.00
N ALA A 99 16.35 4.24 5.70
CA ALA A 99 15.39 4.67 6.71
C ALA A 99 15.06 3.59 7.76
N TRP A 100 15.09 2.31 7.38
CA TRP A 100 14.90 1.20 8.32
C TRP A 100 16.05 1.09 9.35
N LYS A 101 17.26 1.57 9.03
CA LYS A 101 18.44 1.46 9.91
C LYS A 101 18.29 2.29 11.17
N GLU A 102 17.54 3.39 11.14
CA GLU A 102 17.32 4.24 12.32
C GLU A 102 16.53 3.51 13.40
N ASN A 103 15.64 2.60 12.99
CA ASN A 103 14.78 1.84 13.89
C ASN A 103 15.29 0.41 14.14
N TYR A 104 16.29 -0.05 13.39
CA TYR A 104 16.88 -1.38 13.57
C TYR A 104 17.93 -1.40 14.68
N HIS A 105 17.58 -2.03 15.80
CA HIS A 105 18.46 -2.21 16.95
C HIS A 105 18.96 -3.67 16.98
N PRO A 106 20.23 -3.93 16.64
CA PRO A 106 20.78 -5.29 16.70
C PRO A 106 20.76 -5.79 18.15
N PHE A 107 20.11 -6.94 18.40
CA PHE A 107 20.27 -7.65 19.66
C PHE A 107 21.39 -8.69 19.52
N ARG A 108 22.25 -8.80 20.53
CA ARG A 108 23.35 -9.79 20.52
C ARG A 108 22.84 -11.14 21.00
N VAL A 109 23.09 -12.19 20.23
CA VAL A 109 22.85 -13.59 20.62
C VAL A 109 24.19 -14.22 21.04
N GLY A 110 24.34 -14.56 22.33
CA GLY A 110 25.53 -15.20 22.96
C GLY A 110 25.64 -14.84 24.47
N ASN A 111 26.15 -15.66 25.41
CA ASN A 111 27.21 -16.68 25.39
C ASN A 111 26.82 -18.07 25.96
N ARG A 112 25.53 -18.37 26.17
CA ARG A 112 25.10 -19.66 26.76
C ARG A 112 23.90 -20.21 26.01
N ILE A 113 24.20 -21.03 25.00
CA ILE A 113 23.31 -22.08 24.53
C ILE A 113 23.57 -23.24 25.52
N TRP A 114 22.56 -23.63 26.29
CA TRP A 114 22.64 -24.73 27.25
C TRP A 114 22.13 -26.01 26.62
#